data_AF-A0A0P9V0X9-F1
#
_entry.id   AF-A0A0P9V0X9-F1
#
_cell.length_a   1.000
_cell.length_b   1.000
_cell.length_c   1.000
_cell.angle_alpha   90.00
_cell.angle_beta   90.00
_cell.angle_gamma   90.00
#
_symmetry.space_group_name_H-M   'P 1'
#
loop_
_entity.id
_entity.type
_entity.pdbx_description
1 polymer ?
#
loop_
_entity_poly.entity_id
_entity_poly.type
_entity_poly.pdbx_seq_one_letter_code
_entity_poly.pdbx_strand_id
1 'polypeptide(L)'
;MRWFSRQIIRLSEAVEHLQKLKPERNSVGAFLLCLPEVGQSAQSADAQAKKLSSENSERALLFGVPANAEKIADLSLELAASERVMRTRPELEGDSVARRELTGRVAAIRSSLEEELTDAFTLSKWYHNGSGQAKSRAASLSVTASAIAKDIFFKSPRILSELINREELSSNSSKARKDLLYRMIKHTSEPELGYQSHSADAGLYYTVLHGTGLHADRGEGWAFGEPVSEYKCNNMNSLWWDTEEYLLQPKNKVTLAALYDFWGSPPYGIRSGLMPVLALAFFLANRSALAMYIDEGFTPDITEATIDEWLQDPKRVRFQFVEASKDKVKLVSAIAETVSVFSQHGADVEPLDAARGLVSMVVNLPAWTRRTTSISQMAQDVRSMLLKANDPHKVIFADLPTVLGSTDSDDLISKLKFVTDELFSAYPAMLARVKKKLFSALDHFGRSIDELQRRAAGVKGITGDFLLDAFATRLETFTEDDTSIEKIISLATSKPPAQWVDRDIDAALSQIGSWSIDIRKEEAMAPLHGRPASRRVIGVVFGAKNGQDATGSVDIAEGDVAAVDDVVKRLLAMAHSENRDIVIAALAEAGAFLMNQRIQENSND
;
A
#
# COMPACT_ATOMS: atom_id res chain seq x y z
N MET A 1 -16.19 12.93 -29.39
CA MET A 1 -16.66 14.00 -30.33
C MET A 1 -16.64 15.36 -29.64
N ARG A 2 -16.24 16.41 -30.37
CA ARG A 2 -16.33 17.81 -29.94
C ARG A 2 -17.51 18.45 -30.68
N TRP A 3 -18.36 19.18 -29.97
CA TRP A 3 -19.57 19.75 -30.56
C TRP A 3 -19.66 21.24 -30.26
N PHE A 4 -20.39 21.95 -31.12
CA PHE A 4 -20.73 23.36 -30.97
C PHE A 4 -22.23 23.47 -30.78
N SER A 5 -22.66 24.33 -29.87
CA SER A 5 -24.09 24.57 -29.66
C SER A 5 -24.63 25.48 -30.76
N ARG A 6 -25.94 25.39 -31.01
CA ARG A 6 -26.66 26.28 -31.94
C ARG A 6 -27.61 27.12 -31.13
N GLN A 7 -27.51 28.43 -31.24
CA GLN A 7 -28.38 29.36 -30.52
C GLN A 7 -28.88 30.42 -31.48
N ILE A 8 -30.10 30.91 -31.25
CA ILE A 8 -30.71 31.99 -32.01
C ILE A 8 -30.78 33.20 -31.09
N ILE A 9 -30.30 34.35 -31.55
CA ILE A 9 -30.27 35.60 -30.79
C ILE A 9 -30.77 36.74 -31.66
N ARG A 10 -31.33 37.77 -31.04
CA ARG A 10 -31.57 39.06 -31.71
C ARG A 10 -30.30 39.90 -31.67
N LEU A 11 -30.01 40.62 -32.75
CA LEU A 11 -28.83 41.48 -32.82
C LEU A 11 -28.87 42.64 -31.81
N SER A 12 -30.06 43.13 -31.46
CA SER A 12 -30.25 44.16 -30.43
C SER A 12 -29.87 43.68 -29.03
N GLU A 13 -30.14 42.41 -28.73
CA GLU A 13 -29.92 41.77 -27.43
C GLU A 13 -28.57 41.03 -27.36
N ALA A 14 -27.79 41.03 -28.44
CA ALA A 14 -26.58 40.22 -28.55
C ALA A 14 -25.55 40.53 -27.45
N VAL A 15 -25.36 41.80 -27.08
CA VAL A 15 -24.40 42.19 -26.03
C VAL A 15 -24.83 41.64 -24.66
N GLU A 16 -26.11 41.76 -24.32
CA GLU A 16 -26.65 41.23 -23.06
C GLU A 16 -26.59 39.71 -23.03
N HIS A 17 -26.92 39.05 -24.14
CA HIS A 17 -26.82 37.59 -24.27
C HIS A 17 -25.38 37.11 -24.06
N LEU A 18 -24.40 37.76 -24.68
CA LEU A 18 -22.98 37.40 -24.57
C LEU A 18 -22.43 37.55 -23.15
N GLN A 19 -22.88 38.55 -22.41
CA GLN A 19 -22.54 38.74 -20.99
C GLN A 19 -23.09 37.62 -20.11
N LYS A 20 -24.28 37.11 -20.43
CA LYS A 20 -24.94 36.01 -19.71
C LYS A 20 -24.53 34.63 -20.22
N LEU A 21 -23.91 34.55 -21.41
CA LEU A 21 -23.59 33.31 -22.09
C LEU A 21 -22.54 32.54 -21.30
N LYS A 22 -23.01 31.56 -20.54
CA LYS A 22 -22.14 30.54 -19.94
C LYS A 22 -21.81 29.50 -21.00
N PRO A 23 -20.58 28.96 -21.02
CA PRO A 23 -20.28 27.81 -21.85
C PRO A 23 -21.27 26.70 -21.52
N GLU A 24 -21.99 26.18 -22.51
CA GLU A 24 -22.78 24.97 -22.33
C GLU A 24 -21.83 23.85 -21.91
N ARG A 25 -22.22 23.04 -20.91
CA ARG A 25 -21.44 21.87 -20.49
C ARG A 25 -21.09 21.06 -21.73
N ASN A 26 -19.79 20.84 -21.96
CA ASN A 26 -19.22 19.97 -22.98
C ASN A 26 -19.13 20.55 -24.40
N SER A 27 -19.61 21.79 -24.61
CA SER A 27 -19.54 22.49 -25.90
C SER A 27 -18.20 23.22 -26.04
N VAL A 28 -17.58 23.12 -27.21
CA VAL A 28 -16.33 23.84 -27.53
C VAL A 28 -16.60 25.31 -27.82
N GLY A 29 -17.79 25.61 -28.34
CA GLY A 29 -18.15 26.90 -28.87
C GLY A 29 -19.61 26.95 -29.30
N ALA A 30 -20.05 28.07 -29.87
CA ALA A 30 -21.43 28.23 -30.30
C ALA A 30 -21.55 28.89 -31.67
N PHE A 31 -22.53 28.42 -32.43
CA PHE A 31 -23.08 29.08 -33.61
C PHE A 31 -24.25 29.95 -33.17
N LEU A 32 -24.05 31.27 -33.18
CA LEU A 32 -25.05 32.27 -32.84
C LEU A 32 -25.69 32.78 -34.13
N LEU A 33 -26.89 32.28 -34.42
CA LEU A 33 -27.73 32.80 -35.50
C LEU A 33 -28.32 34.15 -35.06
N CYS A 34 -27.82 35.21 -35.67
CA CYS A 34 -28.10 36.59 -35.33
C CYS A 34 -29.24 37.11 -36.21
N LEU A 35 -30.44 37.18 -35.66
CA LEU A 35 -31.60 37.76 -36.34
C LEU A 35 -31.54 39.29 -36.25
N PRO A 36 -31.57 40.00 -37.39
CA PRO A 36 -31.65 41.47 -37.43
C PRO A 36 -32.99 41.98 -36.93
N GLU A 37 -33.00 43.24 -36.52
CA GLU A 37 -34.25 43.95 -36.21
C GLU A 37 -35.09 44.20 -37.46
N VAL A 38 -36.40 44.30 -37.30
CA VAL A 38 -37.32 44.64 -38.41
C VAL A 38 -36.93 46.00 -38.98
N GLY A 39 -36.59 46.05 -40.27
CA GLY A 39 -36.13 47.26 -40.97
C GLY A 39 -34.62 47.52 -40.92
N GLN A 40 -33.83 46.68 -40.23
CA GLN A 40 -32.37 46.75 -40.29
C GLN A 40 -31.85 46.19 -41.62
N SER A 41 -31.00 46.94 -42.32
CA SER A 41 -30.44 46.47 -43.60
C SER A 41 -29.48 45.28 -43.41
N ALA A 42 -29.49 44.35 -44.37
CA ALA A 42 -28.61 43.17 -44.35
C ALA A 42 -27.12 43.56 -44.20
N GLN A 43 -26.69 44.66 -44.82
CA GLN A 43 -25.31 45.15 -44.73
C GLN A 43 -24.97 45.65 -43.32
N SER A 44 -25.89 46.36 -42.65
CA SER A 44 -25.70 46.80 -41.27
C SER A 44 -25.66 45.62 -40.30
N ALA A 45 -26.53 44.62 -40.50
CA ALA A 45 -26.57 43.40 -39.69
C ALA A 45 -25.28 42.59 -39.83
N ASP A 46 -24.79 42.41 -41.07
CA ASP A 46 -23.50 41.77 -41.37
C ASP A 46 -22.32 42.49 -40.68
N ALA A 47 -22.29 43.82 -40.74
CA ALA A 47 -21.24 44.62 -40.11
C ALA A 47 -21.25 44.49 -38.57
N GLN A 48 -22.44 44.45 -37.97
CA GLN A 48 -22.61 44.25 -36.53
C GLN A 48 -22.17 42.84 -36.11
N ALA A 49 -22.58 41.80 -36.83
CA ALA A 49 -22.15 40.42 -36.57
C ALA A 49 -20.64 40.25 -36.69
N LYS A 50 -20.01 40.87 -37.71
CA LYS A 50 -18.56 40.89 -37.88
C LYS A 50 -17.86 41.58 -36.70
N LYS A 51 -18.38 42.73 -36.26
CA LYS A 51 -17.85 43.46 -35.10
C LYS A 51 -17.93 42.63 -33.81
N LEU A 52 -19.09 42.05 -33.52
CA LEU A 52 -19.27 41.17 -32.36
C LEU A 52 -18.29 39.99 -32.38
N SER A 53 -18.08 39.41 -33.57
CA SER A 53 -17.11 38.33 -33.76
C SER A 53 -15.67 38.76 -33.50
N SER A 54 -15.27 39.98 -33.85
CA SER A 54 -13.93 40.49 -33.51
C SER A 54 -13.76 40.82 -32.02
N GLU A 55 -14.82 41.30 -31.36
CA GLU A 55 -14.79 41.69 -29.95
C GLU A 55 -14.80 40.49 -28.98
N ASN A 56 -15.11 39.27 -29.46
CA ASN A 56 -15.19 38.05 -28.67
C ASN A 56 -14.23 36.96 -29.21
N SER A 57 -13.06 37.38 -29.70
CA SER A 57 -12.08 36.50 -30.36
C SER A 57 -11.42 35.46 -29.46
N GLU A 58 -11.49 35.66 -28.14
CA GLU A 58 -11.04 34.75 -27.10
C GLU A 58 -11.98 33.57 -26.87
N ARG A 59 -13.19 33.63 -27.44
CA ARG A 59 -14.21 32.58 -27.36
C ARG A 59 -14.41 31.95 -28.73
N ALA A 60 -14.70 30.65 -28.76
CA ALA A 60 -15.05 29.93 -29.98
C ALA A 60 -16.49 30.22 -30.43
N LEU A 61 -16.79 31.48 -30.74
CA LEU A 61 -18.14 31.94 -31.11
C LEU A 61 -18.18 32.33 -32.59
N LEU A 62 -19.17 31.80 -33.29
CA LEU A 62 -19.45 32.15 -34.67
C LEU A 62 -20.76 32.92 -34.73
N PHE A 63 -20.74 34.04 -35.46
CA PHE A 63 -21.91 34.92 -35.62
C PHE A 63 -22.39 34.83 -37.06
N GLY A 64 -23.63 34.42 -37.27
CA GLY A 64 -24.21 34.20 -38.59
C GLY A 64 -25.46 35.04 -38.80
N VAL A 65 -25.53 35.81 -39.87
CA VAL A 65 -26.76 36.51 -40.27
C VAL A 65 -27.42 35.76 -41.42
N PRO A 66 -28.66 35.25 -41.25
CA PRO A 66 -29.36 34.51 -42.30
C PRO A 66 -29.91 35.42 -43.39
N ALA A 67 -29.81 34.98 -44.65
CA ALA A 67 -30.37 35.73 -45.78
C ALA A 67 -31.91 35.77 -45.78
N ASN A 68 -32.57 34.80 -45.14
CA ASN A 68 -34.01 34.70 -44.97
C ASN A 68 -34.51 35.31 -43.64
N ALA A 69 -33.73 36.19 -43.02
CA ALA A 69 -34.08 36.85 -41.76
C ALA A 69 -35.45 37.55 -41.76
N GLU A 70 -35.78 38.29 -42.83
CA GLU A 70 -37.06 38.99 -42.95
C GLU A 70 -38.23 38.01 -42.94
N LYS A 71 -38.12 36.90 -43.68
CA LYS A 71 -39.16 35.86 -43.74
C LYS A 71 -39.36 35.18 -42.39
N ILE A 72 -38.28 34.93 -41.65
CA ILE A 72 -38.33 34.41 -40.27
C ILE A 72 -39.06 35.40 -39.35
N ALA A 73 -38.77 36.70 -39.47
CA ALA A 73 -39.42 37.75 -38.69
C ALA A 73 -40.91 37.85 -39.00
N ASP A 74 -41.30 37.83 -40.28
CA ASP A 74 -42.70 37.88 -40.72
C ASP A 74 -43.50 36.68 -40.21
N LEU A 75 -42.98 35.46 -40.38
CA LEU A 75 -43.63 34.24 -39.89
C LEU A 75 -43.74 34.23 -38.35
N SER A 76 -42.71 34.72 -37.66
CA SER A 76 -42.73 34.84 -36.19
C SER A 76 -43.78 35.84 -35.71
N LEU A 77 -43.92 36.98 -36.40
CA LEU A 77 -44.95 37.98 -36.12
C LEU A 77 -46.35 37.44 -36.41
N GLU A 78 -46.54 36.75 -37.54
CA GLU A 78 -47.82 36.14 -37.90
C GLU A 78 -48.23 35.06 -36.91
N LEU A 79 -47.27 34.24 -36.46
CA LEU A 79 -47.48 33.23 -35.42
C LEU A 79 -47.91 33.88 -34.10
N ALA A 80 -47.15 34.87 -33.62
CA ALA A 80 -47.46 35.56 -32.37
C ALA A 80 -48.83 36.27 -32.43
N ALA A 81 -49.16 36.89 -33.57
CA ALA A 81 -50.46 37.51 -33.80
C ALA A 81 -51.60 36.47 -33.80
N SER A 82 -51.41 35.35 -34.48
CA SER A 82 -52.40 34.27 -34.58
C SER A 82 -52.65 33.59 -33.21
N GLU A 83 -51.58 33.32 -32.46
CA GLU A 83 -51.67 32.78 -31.10
C GLU A 83 -52.32 33.78 -30.13
N ARG A 84 -52.03 35.08 -30.28
CA ARG A 84 -52.70 36.12 -29.49
C ARG A 84 -54.19 36.14 -29.77
N VAL A 85 -54.61 36.10 -31.03
CA VAL A 85 -56.03 36.04 -31.41
C VAL A 85 -56.68 34.80 -30.78
N MET A 86 -56.04 33.63 -30.90
CA MET A 86 -56.52 32.38 -30.32
C MET A 86 -56.72 32.46 -28.79
N ARG A 87 -55.85 33.17 -28.08
CA ARG A 87 -55.91 33.30 -26.60
C ARG A 87 -56.83 34.41 -26.10
N THR A 88 -57.03 35.48 -26.88
CA THR A 88 -57.61 36.74 -26.37
C THR A 88 -58.99 37.07 -26.91
N ARG A 89 -59.51 36.32 -27.89
CA ARG A 89 -60.81 36.60 -28.53
C ARG A 89 -61.90 35.62 -28.07
N PRO A 90 -62.84 36.05 -27.19
CA PRO A 90 -63.94 35.21 -26.71
C PRO A 90 -64.88 34.75 -27.83
N GLU A 91 -64.93 35.48 -28.95
CA GLU A 91 -65.76 35.16 -30.10
C GLU A 91 -65.43 33.77 -30.71
N LEU A 92 -64.22 33.25 -30.44
CA LEU A 92 -63.78 31.92 -30.87
C LEU A 92 -64.31 30.77 -30.00
N GLU A 93 -64.91 31.03 -28.82
CA GLU A 93 -65.42 29.97 -27.93
C GLU A 93 -66.70 29.30 -28.49
N GLY A 94 -67.52 30.05 -29.22
CA GLY A 94 -68.77 29.56 -29.82
C GLY A 94 -68.63 29.03 -31.25
N ASP A 95 -67.53 29.33 -31.96
CA ASP A 95 -67.33 28.96 -33.36
C ASP A 95 -66.23 27.90 -33.52
N SER A 96 -66.66 26.64 -33.65
CA SER A 96 -65.76 25.49 -33.82
C SER A 96 -65.07 25.47 -35.18
N VAL A 97 -65.66 26.07 -36.22
CA VAL A 97 -65.08 26.13 -37.57
C VAL A 97 -63.95 27.14 -37.60
N ALA A 98 -64.19 28.35 -37.07
CA ALA A 98 -63.17 29.39 -36.96
C ALA A 98 -61.97 28.93 -36.11
N ARG A 99 -62.22 28.22 -35.02
CA ARG A 99 -61.15 27.64 -34.19
C ARG A 99 -60.33 26.59 -34.94
N ARG A 100 -60.99 25.70 -35.67
CA ARG A 100 -60.31 24.67 -36.47
C ARG A 100 -59.46 25.30 -37.57
N GLU A 101 -59.98 26.30 -38.26
CA GLU A 101 -59.24 27.03 -39.30
C GLU A 101 -58.02 27.76 -38.72
N LEU A 102 -58.18 28.49 -37.61
CA LEU A 102 -57.08 29.19 -36.94
C LEU A 102 -56.02 28.21 -36.44
N THR A 103 -56.43 27.04 -35.92
CA THR A 103 -55.50 25.98 -35.50
C THR A 103 -54.71 25.44 -36.69
N GLY A 104 -55.37 25.21 -37.83
CA GLY A 104 -54.72 24.79 -39.08
C GLY A 104 -53.72 25.83 -39.59
N ARG A 105 -54.08 27.11 -39.52
CA ARG A 105 -53.19 28.22 -39.91
C ARG A 105 -51.98 28.33 -39.00
N VAL A 106 -52.15 28.22 -37.68
CA VAL A 106 -51.04 28.21 -36.72
C VAL A 106 -50.10 27.03 -36.99
N ALA A 107 -50.63 25.84 -37.26
CA ALA A 107 -49.83 24.67 -37.64
C ALA A 107 -49.03 24.90 -38.93
N ALA A 108 -49.65 25.48 -39.97
CA ALA A 108 -48.96 25.81 -41.22
C ALA A 108 -47.83 26.83 -41.01
N ILE A 109 -48.09 27.92 -40.29
CA ILE A 109 -47.08 28.96 -39.98
C ILE A 109 -45.92 28.37 -39.19
N ARG A 110 -46.19 27.52 -38.18
CA ARG A 110 -45.15 26.83 -37.41
C ARG A 110 -44.28 25.95 -38.31
N SER A 111 -44.89 25.16 -39.19
CA SER A 111 -44.15 24.30 -40.12
C SER A 111 -43.26 25.12 -41.06
N SER A 112 -43.77 26.22 -41.61
CA SER A 112 -42.97 27.12 -42.46
C SER A 112 -41.86 27.82 -41.67
N LEU A 113 -42.11 28.23 -40.42
CA LEU A 113 -41.09 28.85 -39.57
C LEU A 113 -39.97 27.85 -39.22
N GLU A 114 -40.30 26.59 -38.92
CA GLU A 114 -39.32 25.54 -38.67
C GLU A 114 -38.45 25.26 -39.90
N GLU A 115 -39.03 25.25 -41.10
CA GLU A 115 -38.32 25.10 -42.37
C GLU A 115 -37.34 26.27 -42.59
N GLU A 116 -37.82 27.52 -42.45
CA GLU A 116 -36.99 28.71 -42.61
C GLU A 116 -35.86 28.78 -41.57
N LEU A 117 -36.11 28.39 -40.32
CA LEU A 117 -35.09 28.33 -39.28
C LEU A 117 -34.05 27.24 -39.55
N THR A 118 -34.46 26.11 -40.14
CA THR A 118 -33.54 25.03 -40.55
C THR A 118 -32.62 25.52 -41.67
N ASP A 119 -33.17 26.22 -42.66
CA ASP A 119 -32.41 26.79 -43.77
C ASP A 119 -31.54 27.97 -43.34
N ALA A 120 -31.94 28.72 -42.32
CA ALA A 120 -31.25 29.92 -41.83
C ALA A 120 -29.76 29.66 -41.55
N PHE A 121 -29.42 28.53 -40.93
CA PHE A 121 -28.03 28.17 -40.63
C PHE A 121 -27.18 27.97 -41.89
N THR A 122 -27.78 27.41 -42.94
CA THR A 122 -27.14 27.15 -44.24
C THR A 122 -27.03 28.43 -45.08
N LEU A 123 -28.06 29.28 -45.03
CA LEU A 123 -28.12 30.55 -45.77
C LEU A 123 -27.24 31.64 -45.13
N SER A 124 -26.90 31.47 -43.85
CA SER A 124 -26.12 32.42 -43.08
C SER A 124 -24.72 32.67 -43.62
N LYS A 125 -24.29 33.92 -43.48
CA LYS A 125 -22.89 34.32 -43.64
C LYS A 125 -22.25 34.37 -42.26
N TRP A 126 -21.30 33.46 -42.01
CA TRP A 126 -20.68 33.26 -40.71
C TRP A 126 -19.40 34.07 -40.56
N TYR A 127 -19.18 34.63 -39.37
CA TYR A 127 -17.97 35.34 -38.97
C TYR A 127 -17.36 34.70 -37.72
N HIS A 128 -16.03 34.55 -37.73
CA HIS A 128 -15.22 34.10 -36.59
C HIS A 128 -13.96 34.97 -36.51
N ASN A 129 -13.63 35.50 -35.32
CA ASN A 129 -12.52 36.43 -35.08
C ASN A 129 -12.46 37.59 -36.09
N GLY A 130 -13.63 38.18 -36.40
CA GLY A 130 -13.76 39.29 -37.35
C GLY A 130 -13.57 38.92 -38.82
N SER A 131 -13.34 37.64 -39.13
CA SER A 131 -13.12 37.12 -40.48
C SER A 131 -14.32 36.34 -40.99
N GLY A 132 -14.74 36.62 -42.23
CA GLY A 132 -15.83 35.90 -42.87
C GLY A 132 -15.40 34.48 -43.22
N GLN A 133 -16.23 33.49 -42.90
CA GLN A 133 -16.00 32.10 -43.27
C GLN A 133 -16.42 31.89 -44.72
N ALA A 134 -15.55 31.31 -45.54
CA ALA A 134 -15.81 31.14 -46.97
C ALA A 134 -17.01 30.20 -47.19
N LYS A 135 -17.97 30.64 -48.03
CA LYS A 135 -19.06 29.80 -48.55
C LYS A 135 -18.51 28.82 -49.59
N SER A 136 -17.69 27.86 -49.16
CA SER A 136 -17.45 26.68 -49.99
C SER A 136 -18.72 25.83 -49.96
N ARG A 137 -19.26 25.45 -51.13
CA ARG A 137 -20.37 24.47 -51.26
C ARG A 137 -20.07 23.13 -50.54
N ALA A 138 -18.83 22.88 -50.14
CA ALA A 138 -18.38 21.71 -49.40
C ALA A 138 -18.00 21.98 -47.92
N ALA A 139 -18.01 23.23 -47.45
CA ALA A 139 -17.71 23.56 -46.05
C ALA A 139 -19.00 23.61 -45.23
N SER A 140 -19.46 22.44 -44.77
CA SER A 140 -20.53 22.38 -43.76
C SER A 140 -20.06 23.06 -42.46
N LEU A 141 -20.99 23.59 -41.66
CA LEU A 141 -20.67 24.16 -40.33
C LEU A 141 -19.86 23.19 -39.46
N SER A 142 -20.05 21.88 -39.66
CA SER A 142 -19.28 20.83 -39.03
C SER A 142 -17.78 20.88 -39.36
N VAL A 143 -17.40 21.24 -40.59
CA VAL A 143 -16.00 21.43 -41.00
C VAL A 143 -15.38 22.62 -40.28
N THR A 144 -16.09 23.76 -40.24
CA THR A 144 -15.63 24.96 -39.52
C THR A 144 -15.48 24.70 -38.02
N ALA A 145 -16.47 24.05 -37.40
CA ALA A 145 -16.40 23.64 -35.99
C ALA A 145 -15.20 22.71 -35.73
N SER A 146 -14.95 21.77 -36.65
CA SER A 146 -13.81 20.83 -36.53
C SER A 146 -12.46 21.54 -36.66
N ALA A 147 -12.35 22.52 -37.56
CA ALA A 147 -11.14 23.33 -37.72
C ALA A 147 -10.84 24.15 -36.46
N ILE A 148 -11.84 24.88 -35.94
CA ILE A 148 -11.69 25.68 -34.72
C ILE A 148 -11.34 24.78 -33.52
N ALA A 149 -12.00 23.62 -33.40
CA ALA A 149 -11.68 22.66 -32.34
C ALA A 149 -10.27 22.04 -32.48
N LYS A 150 -9.71 21.96 -33.69
CA LYS A 150 -8.34 21.48 -33.92
C LYS A 150 -7.32 22.54 -33.52
N ASP A 151 -7.63 23.81 -33.74
CA ASP A 151 -6.77 24.93 -33.37
C ASP A 151 -6.75 25.16 -31.85
N ILE A 152 -7.90 25.08 -31.19
CA ILE A 152 -8.00 25.24 -29.72
C ILE A 152 -7.31 24.09 -28.99
N PHE A 153 -7.47 22.86 -29.47
CA PHE A 153 -7.01 21.65 -28.80
C PHE A 153 -5.93 20.92 -29.60
N PHE A 154 -4.93 21.67 -30.04
CA PHE A 154 -3.89 21.20 -30.94
C PHE A 154 -2.95 20.15 -30.32
N LYS A 155 -2.82 20.10 -28.98
CA LYS A 155 -2.04 19.08 -28.25
C LYS A 155 -2.84 17.84 -27.85
N SER A 156 -4.14 17.78 -28.16
CA SER A 156 -5.00 16.64 -27.78
C SER A 156 -4.46 15.31 -28.32
N PRO A 157 -4.38 14.26 -27.48
CA PRO A 157 -4.05 12.92 -27.97
C PRO A 157 -5.17 12.37 -28.87
N ARG A 158 -4.84 11.60 -29.91
CA ARG A 158 -5.85 10.94 -30.75
C ARG A 158 -6.12 9.51 -30.27
N ILE A 159 -7.16 9.36 -29.45
CA ILE A 159 -7.64 8.06 -28.95
C ILE A 159 -9.02 7.77 -29.54
N LEU A 160 -9.09 6.75 -30.39
CA LEU A 160 -10.29 6.35 -31.14
C LEU A 160 -11.18 5.39 -30.34
N SER A 161 -11.45 5.71 -29.07
CA SER A 161 -12.36 4.92 -28.24
C SER A 161 -13.73 5.58 -28.14
N GLU A 162 -14.67 5.19 -28.99
CA GLU A 162 -16.03 5.77 -28.95
C GLU A 162 -16.78 5.49 -27.66
N LEU A 163 -16.44 4.39 -26.98
CA LEU A 163 -17.10 3.97 -25.74
C LEU A 163 -16.78 4.91 -24.57
N ILE A 164 -15.53 5.37 -24.44
CA ILE A 164 -15.10 6.20 -23.30
C ILE A 164 -14.63 7.61 -23.67
N ASN A 165 -14.46 7.96 -24.95
CA ASN A 165 -14.17 9.34 -25.36
C ASN A 165 -15.45 10.20 -25.41
N ARG A 166 -16.13 10.26 -24.25
CA ARG A 166 -17.40 10.96 -24.00
C ARG A 166 -17.38 11.59 -22.61
N GLU A 167 -18.23 12.60 -22.40
CA GLU A 167 -18.41 13.17 -21.08
C GLU A 167 -19.23 12.24 -20.18
N GLU A 168 -20.37 11.77 -20.71
CA GLU A 168 -21.25 10.85 -20.02
C GLU A 168 -21.16 9.47 -20.67
N LEU A 169 -20.88 8.47 -19.83
CA LEU A 169 -20.70 7.08 -20.24
C LEU A 169 -22.01 6.32 -20.10
N SER A 170 -22.25 5.37 -21.02
CA SER A 170 -23.29 4.36 -20.82
C SER A 170 -22.94 3.47 -19.62
N SER A 171 -23.93 2.83 -19.00
CA SER A 171 -23.70 1.88 -17.90
C SER A 171 -22.68 0.79 -18.28
N ASN A 172 -22.78 0.24 -19.51
CA ASN A 172 -21.85 -0.76 -20.03
C ASN A 172 -20.44 -0.19 -20.22
N SER A 173 -20.31 1.04 -20.72
CA SER A 173 -19.01 1.71 -20.89
C SER A 173 -18.36 2.05 -19.55
N SER A 174 -19.15 2.50 -18.57
CA SER A 174 -18.68 2.73 -17.20
C SER A 174 -18.16 1.46 -16.55
N LYS A 175 -18.89 0.34 -16.72
CA LYS A 175 -18.47 -0.97 -16.23
C LYS A 175 -17.17 -1.42 -16.91
N ALA A 176 -17.10 -1.39 -18.24
CA ALA A 176 -15.89 -1.77 -18.98
C ALA A 176 -14.66 -0.93 -18.58
N ARG A 177 -14.85 0.38 -18.34
CA ARG A 177 -13.77 1.25 -17.84
C ARG A 177 -13.32 0.83 -16.44
N LYS A 178 -14.26 0.54 -15.54
CA LYS A 178 -13.97 0.08 -14.18
C LYS A 178 -13.22 -1.26 -14.19
N ASP A 179 -13.70 -2.22 -14.97
CA ASP A 179 -13.07 -3.54 -15.13
C ASP A 179 -11.64 -3.41 -15.69
N LEU A 180 -11.40 -2.50 -16.65
CA LEU A 180 -10.05 -2.19 -17.13
C LEU A 180 -9.15 -1.65 -16.01
N LEU A 181 -9.62 -0.68 -15.21
CA LEU A 181 -8.83 -0.10 -14.12
C LEU A 181 -8.45 -1.15 -13.07
N TYR A 182 -9.37 -2.06 -12.72
CA TYR A 182 -9.07 -3.20 -11.85
C TYR A 182 -8.01 -4.12 -12.45
N ARG A 183 -8.02 -4.29 -13.77
CA ARG A 183 -7.04 -5.13 -14.45
C ARG A 183 -5.66 -4.50 -14.51
N MET A 184 -5.59 -3.19 -14.71
CA MET A 184 -4.34 -2.41 -14.71
C MET A 184 -3.54 -2.57 -13.41
N ILE A 185 -4.21 -2.70 -12.26
CA ILE A 185 -3.55 -2.88 -10.94
C ILE A 185 -3.21 -4.33 -10.60
N LYS A 186 -3.90 -5.32 -11.18
CA LYS A 186 -3.68 -6.76 -10.89
C LYS A 186 -2.66 -7.41 -11.81
N HIS A 187 -2.60 -6.97 -13.06
CA HIS A 187 -1.84 -7.64 -14.13
C HIS A 187 -0.83 -6.69 -14.78
N THR A 188 -0.30 -5.72 -14.00
CA THR A 188 0.61 -4.68 -14.48
C THR A 188 1.84 -5.22 -15.22
N SER A 189 2.40 -6.33 -14.75
CA SER A 189 3.63 -6.92 -15.31
C SER A 189 3.36 -7.98 -16.38
N GLU A 190 2.09 -8.24 -16.71
CA GLU A 190 1.73 -9.28 -17.66
C GLU A 190 1.61 -8.72 -19.08
N PRO A 191 2.04 -9.49 -20.10
CA PRO A 191 1.76 -9.16 -21.49
C PRO A 191 0.27 -8.89 -21.70
N GLU A 192 -0.03 -7.74 -22.29
CA GLU A 192 -1.41 -7.35 -22.60
C GLU A 192 -2.38 -7.35 -21.40
N LEU A 193 -1.87 -7.12 -20.18
CA LEU A 193 -2.62 -7.24 -18.92
C LEU A 193 -3.31 -8.62 -18.75
N GLY A 194 -2.77 -9.65 -19.39
CA GLY A 194 -3.30 -11.01 -19.38
C GLY A 194 -4.62 -11.19 -20.13
N TYR A 195 -4.98 -10.31 -21.09
CA TYR A 195 -6.20 -10.48 -21.89
C TYR A 195 -6.06 -11.68 -22.84
N GLN A 196 -7.07 -12.56 -22.82
CA GLN A 196 -7.20 -13.69 -23.75
C GLN A 196 -8.52 -13.65 -24.53
N SER A 197 -9.47 -12.83 -24.10
CA SER A 197 -10.81 -12.71 -24.67
C SER A 197 -11.08 -11.31 -25.19
N HIS A 198 -11.99 -11.20 -26.16
CA HIS A 198 -12.41 -9.92 -26.76
C HIS A 198 -13.56 -9.28 -25.96
N SER A 199 -13.34 -9.01 -24.69
CA SER A 199 -14.28 -8.27 -23.84
C SER A 199 -14.23 -6.76 -24.09
N ALA A 200 -15.23 -6.02 -23.59
CA ALA A 200 -15.31 -4.58 -23.81
C ALA A 200 -14.12 -3.82 -23.18
N ASP A 201 -13.67 -4.22 -22.00
CA ASP A 201 -12.49 -3.70 -21.31
C ASP A 201 -11.18 -4.07 -22.03
N ALA A 202 -11.09 -5.25 -22.63
CA ALA A 202 -9.97 -5.61 -23.52
C ALA A 202 -9.88 -4.65 -24.72
N GLY A 203 -11.02 -4.34 -25.36
CA GLY A 203 -11.07 -3.35 -26.44
C GLY A 203 -10.60 -1.96 -26.00
N LEU A 204 -10.92 -1.55 -24.77
CA LEU A 204 -10.42 -0.31 -24.18
C LEU A 204 -8.91 -0.36 -23.96
N TYR A 205 -8.38 -1.45 -23.42
CA TYR A 205 -6.93 -1.66 -23.26
C TYR A 205 -6.18 -1.46 -24.58
N TYR A 206 -6.57 -2.18 -25.64
CA TYR A 206 -5.86 -2.12 -26.90
C TYR A 206 -5.92 -0.73 -27.55
N THR A 207 -7.02 0.00 -27.34
CA THR A 207 -7.23 1.32 -27.96
C THR A 207 -6.54 2.45 -27.19
N VAL A 208 -6.52 2.38 -25.85
CA VAL A 208 -6.16 3.51 -24.97
C VAL A 208 -4.77 3.35 -24.37
N LEU A 209 -4.32 2.12 -24.11
CA LEU A 209 -3.06 1.85 -23.41
C LEU A 209 -2.03 1.24 -24.36
N HIS A 210 -2.36 0.13 -25.01
CA HIS A 210 -1.46 -0.52 -25.94
C HIS A 210 -1.26 0.32 -27.21
N GLY A 211 -2.34 0.79 -27.84
CA GLY A 211 -2.27 1.56 -29.09
C GLY A 211 -1.51 2.89 -28.98
N THR A 212 -1.35 3.42 -27.77
CA THR A 212 -0.57 4.62 -27.47
C THR A 212 0.80 4.33 -26.85
N GLY A 213 1.16 3.05 -26.64
CA GLY A 213 2.43 2.65 -26.04
C GLY A 213 2.58 2.99 -24.55
N LEU A 214 1.48 3.26 -23.84
CA LEU A 214 1.51 3.55 -22.39
C LEU A 214 1.74 2.28 -21.57
N HIS A 215 1.34 1.13 -22.09
CA HIS A 215 1.65 -0.19 -21.56
C HIS A 215 2.26 -1.04 -22.67
N ALA A 216 3.53 -1.40 -22.50
CA ALA A 216 4.33 -2.06 -23.54
C ALA A 216 5.44 -2.90 -22.88
N ASP A 217 6.09 -3.75 -23.68
CA ASP A 217 7.34 -4.41 -23.32
C ASP A 217 8.48 -3.37 -23.29
N ARG A 218 9.17 -3.26 -22.16
CA ARG A 218 10.28 -2.33 -21.95
C ARG A 218 11.64 -3.04 -21.85
N GLY A 219 11.73 -4.31 -22.25
CA GLY A 219 12.96 -5.11 -22.25
C GLY A 219 13.21 -5.86 -20.93
N GLU A 220 12.85 -5.27 -19.80
CA GLU A 220 12.86 -5.92 -18.47
C GLU A 220 11.52 -6.58 -18.13
N GLY A 221 10.51 -6.39 -18.97
CA GLY A 221 9.15 -6.88 -18.78
C GLY A 221 8.11 -5.88 -19.29
N TRP A 222 6.84 -6.27 -19.17
CA TRP A 222 5.72 -5.38 -19.47
C TRP A 222 5.49 -4.40 -18.33
N ALA A 223 5.34 -3.12 -18.65
CA ALA A 223 5.13 -2.09 -17.64
C ALA A 223 4.45 -0.84 -18.22
N PHE A 224 3.86 -0.04 -17.33
CA PHE A 224 3.40 1.31 -17.65
C PHE A 224 4.56 2.30 -17.73
N GLY A 225 4.48 3.27 -18.62
CA GLY A 225 5.50 4.31 -18.76
C GLY A 225 5.18 5.30 -19.87
N GLU A 226 6.19 6.10 -20.23
CA GLU A 226 6.08 7.05 -21.31
C GLU A 226 5.72 6.38 -22.65
N PRO A 227 5.04 7.10 -23.58
CA PRO A 227 4.61 6.51 -24.83
C PRO A 227 5.79 6.07 -25.71
N VAL A 228 5.80 4.80 -26.12
CA VAL A 228 6.89 4.22 -26.92
C VAL A 228 6.76 4.60 -28.40
N SER A 229 7.86 5.05 -29.01
CA SER A 229 7.90 5.61 -30.38
C SER A 229 7.41 4.67 -31.49
N GLU A 230 7.46 3.35 -31.27
CA GLU A 230 6.99 2.31 -32.20
C GLU A 230 5.45 2.30 -32.34
N TYR A 231 4.74 2.91 -31.40
CA TYR A 231 3.29 3.00 -31.37
C TYR A 231 2.79 4.33 -31.94
N LYS A 232 1.50 4.39 -32.30
CA LYS A 232 0.87 5.63 -32.79
C LYS A 232 0.69 6.63 -31.65
N CYS A 233 1.76 7.34 -31.32
CA CYS A 233 1.83 8.30 -30.22
C CYS A 233 1.08 9.63 -30.45
N ASN A 234 0.08 9.67 -31.33
CA ASN A 234 -0.67 10.86 -31.81
C ASN A 234 -0.85 11.99 -30.78
N ASN A 235 0.17 12.85 -30.56
CA ASN A 235 0.27 13.84 -29.48
C ASN A 235 0.21 13.31 -28.03
N MET A 236 0.26 12.00 -27.81
CA MET A 236 0.33 11.43 -26.46
C MET A 236 1.60 11.88 -25.72
N ASN A 237 2.74 11.97 -26.41
CA ASN A 237 3.98 12.50 -25.83
C ASN A 237 3.81 13.91 -25.27
N SER A 238 3.09 14.77 -25.99
CA SER A 238 2.80 16.13 -25.54
C SER A 238 1.86 16.20 -24.35
N LEU A 239 0.95 15.23 -24.19
CA LEU A 239 0.17 15.12 -22.95
C LEU A 239 1.07 14.63 -21.81
N TRP A 240 1.89 13.61 -22.07
CA TRP A 240 2.73 12.96 -21.08
C TRP A 240 3.73 13.92 -20.44
N TRP A 241 4.58 14.57 -21.25
CA TRP A 241 5.64 15.44 -20.73
C TRP A 241 5.10 16.70 -20.06
N ASP A 242 4.06 17.34 -20.60
CA ASP A 242 3.43 18.47 -19.93
C ASP A 242 2.73 18.02 -18.62
N THR A 243 2.27 16.76 -18.52
CA THR A 243 1.74 16.19 -17.26
C THR A 243 2.85 15.92 -16.25
N GLU A 244 4.01 15.43 -16.70
CA GLU A 244 5.21 15.32 -15.85
C GLU A 244 5.64 16.67 -15.31
N GLU A 245 5.73 17.69 -16.18
CA GLU A 245 6.07 19.05 -15.76
C GLU A 245 5.04 19.63 -14.78
N TYR A 246 3.76 19.29 -14.94
CA TYR A 246 2.69 19.72 -14.05
C TYR A 246 2.70 19.01 -12.69
N LEU A 247 2.94 17.69 -12.65
CA LEU A 247 2.82 16.88 -11.43
C LEU A 247 4.16 16.73 -10.68
N LEU A 248 5.26 16.52 -11.38
CA LEU A 248 6.57 16.16 -10.81
C LEU A 248 7.38 17.38 -10.39
N GLN A 249 6.73 18.32 -9.70
CA GLN A 249 7.37 19.51 -9.14
C GLN A 249 7.62 19.34 -7.64
N PRO A 250 8.76 19.84 -7.09
CA PRO A 250 9.08 19.72 -5.67
C PRO A 250 7.95 20.24 -4.77
N LYS A 251 7.54 19.42 -3.79
CA LYS A 251 6.46 19.70 -2.83
C LYS A 251 5.07 19.94 -3.45
N ASN A 252 4.89 19.65 -4.73
CA ASN A 252 3.58 19.82 -5.37
C ASN A 252 2.58 18.77 -4.87
N LYS A 253 1.35 19.23 -4.65
CA LYS A 253 0.21 18.41 -4.23
C LYS A 253 -0.96 18.73 -5.13
N VAL A 254 -1.35 17.77 -5.95
CA VAL A 254 -2.38 17.97 -6.98
C VAL A 254 -3.50 16.97 -6.75
N THR A 255 -4.73 17.47 -6.59
CA THR A 255 -5.92 16.62 -6.58
C THR A 255 -6.14 16.02 -7.97
N LEU A 256 -6.67 14.80 -8.03
CA LEU A 256 -7.04 14.16 -9.28
C LEU A 256 -8.07 14.99 -10.06
N ALA A 257 -8.97 15.70 -9.36
CA ALA A 257 -9.88 16.68 -9.99
C ALA A 257 -9.13 17.81 -10.70
N ALA A 258 -8.10 18.39 -10.08
CA ALA A 258 -7.27 19.43 -10.71
C ALA A 258 -6.48 18.90 -11.92
N LEU A 259 -6.00 17.65 -11.87
CA LEU A 259 -5.39 16.99 -13.04
C LEU A 259 -6.42 16.83 -14.18
N TYR A 260 -7.65 16.47 -13.85
CA TYR A 260 -8.73 16.37 -14.83
C TYR A 260 -9.09 17.73 -15.44
N ASP A 261 -9.10 18.80 -14.64
CA ASP A 261 -9.32 20.16 -15.13
C ASP A 261 -8.18 20.62 -16.07
N PHE A 262 -6.93 20.28 -15.72
CA PHE A 262 -5.76 20.52 -16.57
C PHE A 262 -5.90 19.82 -17.94
N TRP A 263 -6.29 18.54 -17.94
CA TRP A 263 -6.52 17.78 -19.17
C TRP A 263 -7.78 18.18 -19.95
N GLY A 264 -8.82 18.64 -19.26
CA GLY A 264 -10.07 19.09 -19.86
C GLY A 264 -9.96 20.47 -20.53
N SER A 265 -8.96 21.25 -20.15
CA SER A 265 -8.72 22.60 -20.69
C SER A 265 -7.93 22.57 -22.01
N PRO A 266 -7.99 23.64 -22.83
CA PRO A 266 -7.03 23.85 -23.91
C PRO A 266 -5.59 23.81 -23.36
N PRO A 267 -4.62 23.21 -24.09
CA PRO A 267 -4.69 22.74 -25.47
C PRO A 267 -5.08 21.26 -25.66
N TYR A 268 -5.61 20.60 -24.62
CA TYR A 268 -5.90 19.16 -24.65
C TYR A 268 -7.37 18.85 -24.87
N GLY A 269 -8.28 19.34 -24.02
CA GLY A 269 -9.71 19.08 -24.14
C GLY A 269 -10.05 17.59 -24.13
N ILE A 270 -9.45 16.82 -23.21
CA ILE A 270 -9.72 15.40 -22.99
C ILE A 270 -11.11 15.26 -22.36
N ARG A 271 -11.83 14.18 -22.71
CA ARG A 271 -13.14 13.89 -22.13
C ARG A 271 -13.02 13.12 -20.83
N SER A 272 -13.86 13.43 -19.84
CA SER A 272 -13.85 12.80 -18.51
C SER A 272 -13.98 11.27 -18.54
N GLY A 273 -14.59 10.70 -19.57
CA GLY A 273 -14.61 9.25 -19.78
C GLY A 273 -13.21 8.60 -19.87
N LEU A 274 -12.24 9.27 -20.50
CA LEU A 274 -10.87 8.79 -20.71
C LEU A 274 -9.94 9.04 -19.52
N MET A 275 -10.16 10.13 -18.79
CA MET A 275 -9.21 10.63 -17.80
C MET A 275 -8.84 9.60 -16.73
N PRO A 276 -9.75 8.80 -16.14
CA PRO A 276 -9.38 7.81 -15.12
C PRO A 276 -8.35 6.79 -15.60
N VAL A 277 -8.46 6.32 -16.85
CA VAL A 277 -7.55 5.32 -17.42
C VAL A 277 -6.16 5.93 -17.64
N LEU A 278 -6.11 7.15 -18.18
CA LEU A 278 -4.84 7.85 -18.42
C LEU A 278 -4.15 8.21 -17.10
N ALA A 279 -4.91 8.67 -16.10
CA ALA A 279 -4.35 9.06 -14.81
C ALA A 279 -3.82 7.86 -14.02
N LEU A 280 -4.50 6.70 -14.08
CA LEU A 280 -3.98 5.49 -13.47
C LEU A 280 -2.71 5.00 -14.19
N ALA A 281 -2.67 5.02 -15.53
CA ALA A 281 -1.47 4.65 -16.27
C ALA A 281 -0.28 5.56 -15.93
N PHE A 282 -0.51 6.87 -15.85
CA PHE A 282 0.51 7.84 -15.45
C PHE A 282 1.00 7.61 -14.02
N PHE A 283 0.08 7.35 -13.09
CA PHE A 283 0.43 7.06 -11.70
C PHE A 283 1.24 5.77 -11.57
N LEU A 284 0.83 4.69 -12.23
CA LEU A 284 1.53 3.40 -12.19
C LEU A 284 2.94 3.50 -12.79
N ALA A 285 3.11 4.27 -13.87
CA ALA A 285 4.42 4.55 -14.46
C ALA A 285 5.37 5.31 -13.52
N ASN A 286 4.82 6.18 -12.67
CA ASN A 286 5.57 7.07 -11.79
C ASN A 286 5.41 6.70 -10.30
N ARG A 287 5.04 5.45 -9.99
CA ARG A 287 4.74 4.98 -8.63
C ARG A 287 5.89 5.15 -7.64
N SER A 288 7.12 5.17 -8.14
CA SER A 288 8.34 5.39 -7.34
C SER A 288 8.53 6.86 -6.93
N ALA A 289 7.93 7.80 -7.66
CA ALA A 289 8.08 9.23 -7.48
C ALA A 289 6.78 9.94 -7.05
N LEU A 290 5.63 9.26 -7.13
CA LEU A 290 4.32 9.79 -6.75
C LEU A 290 3.70 8.99 -5.60
N ALA A 291 3.35 9.69 -4.53
CA ALA A 291 2.53 9.17 -3.44
C ALA A 291 1.04 9.52 -3.66
N MET A 292 0.14 8.60 -3.35
CA MET A 292 -1.31 8.81 -3.43
C MET A 292 -1.93 8.93 -2.03
N TYR A 293 -2.90 9.83 -1.92
CA TYR A 293 -3.68 10.04 -0.69
C TYR A 293 -5.18 10.04 -1.02
N ILE A 294 -5.99 9.41 -0.17
CA ILE A 294 -7.46 9.45 -0.20
C ILE A 294 -7.96 10.04 1.13
N ASP A 295 -8.75 11.11 1.09
CA ASP A 295 -9.25 11.81 2.29
C ASP A 295 -8.14 12.15 3.30
N GLU A 296 -7.00 12.65 2.81
CA GLU A 296 -5.79 12.95 3.59
C GLU A 296 -5.02 11.72 4.13
N GLY A 297 -5.57 10.51 4.03
CA GLY A 297 -4.87 9.27 4.37
C GLY A 297 -3.93 8.82 3.26
N PHE A 298 -2.70 8.44 3.61
CA PHE A 298 -1.75 7.85 2.66
C PHE A 298 -2.22 6.46 2.22
N THR A 299 -2.21 6.21 0.90
CA THR A 299 -2.66 4.95 0.30
C THR A 299 -1.48 4.22 -0.34
N PRO A 300 -0.87 3.23 0.35
CA PRO A 300 0.36 2.58 -0.10
C PRO A 300 0.11 1.50 -1.15
N ASP A 301 -1.09 0.94 -1.23
CA ASP A 301 -1.51 -0.02 -2.26
C ASP A 301 -2.75 0.48 -2.99
N ILE A 302 -2.73 0.39 -4.32
CA ILE A 302 -3.93 0.64 -5.13
C ILE A 302 -4.77 -0.64 -5.11
N THR A 303 -5.89 -0.60 -4.39
CA THR A 303 -6.87 -1.68 -4.35
C THR A 303 -8.07 -1.38 -5.24
N GLU A 304 -8.94 -2.37 -5.47
CA GLU A 304 -10.22 -2.12 -6.15
C GLU A 304 -11.08 -1.07 -5.43
N ALA A 305 -11.05 -1.05 -4.09
CA ALA A 305 -11.72 -0.02 -3.30
C ALA A 305 -11.13 1.37 -3.55
N THR A 306 -9.80 1.47 -3.74
CA THR A 306 -9.14 2.73 -4.12
C THR A 306 -9.63 3.23 -5.48
N ILE A 307 -9.75 2.33 -6.45
CA ILE A 307 -10.27 2.65 -7.78
C ILE A 307 -11.75 3.08 -7.71
N ASP A 308 -12.54 2.48 -6.83
CA ASP A 308 -13.94 2.87 -6.65
C ASP A 308 -14.07 4.29 -6.12
N GLU A 309 -13.25 4.65 -5.12
CA GLU A 309 -13.21 6.02 -4.58
C GLU A 309 -12.72 7.04 -5.61
N TRP A 310 -11.70 6.66 -6.39
CA TRP A 310 -11.16 7.44 -7.50
C TRP A 310 -12.22 7.74 -8.58
N LEU A 311 -13.07 6.76 -8.89
CA LEU A 311 -14.15 6.91 -9.86
C LEU A 311 -15.36 7.67 -9.30
N GLN A 312 -15.59 7.59 -7.99
CA GLN A 312 -16.72 8.22 -7.31
C GLN A 312 -16.52 9.72 -7.13
N ASP A 313 -15.40 10.15 -6.56
CA ASP A 313 -15.09 11.56 -6.37
C ASP A 313 -13.58 11.85 -6.52
N PRO A 314 -13.13 12.39 -7.66
CA PRO A 314 -11.73 12.68 -7.89
C PRO A 314 -11.17 13.82 -7.02
N LYS A 315 -12.01 14.54 -6.26
CA LYS A 315 -11.51 15.55 -5.30
C LYS A 315 -10.88 14.91 -4.06
N ARG A 316 -11.28 13.68 -3.72
CA ARG A 316 -10.78 12.95 -2.55
C ARG A 316 -9.40 12.36 -2.77
N VAL A 317 -9.01 12.15 -4.03
CA VAL A 317 -7.70 11.60 -4.41
C VAL A 317 -6.70 12.72 -4.67
N ARG A 318 -5.51 12.63 -4.08
CA ARG A 318 -4.37 13.53 -4.34
C ARG A 318 -3.11 12.76 -4.69
N PHE A 319 -2.34 13.31 -5.61
CA PHE A 319 -0.95 12.92 -5.86
C PHE A 319 -0.02 13.94 -5.23
N GLN A 320 1.08 13.42 -4.68
CA GLN A 320 2.15 14.21 -4.14
C GLN A 320 3.47 13.71 -4.71
N PHE A 321 4.22 14.61 -5.33
CA PHE A 321 5.57 14.28 -5.80
C PHE A 321 6.54 14.16 -4.62
N VAL A 322 7.32 13.08 -4.65
CA VAL A 322 8.37 12.79 -3.70
C VAL A 322 9.70 12.87 -4.44
N GLU A 323 10.50 13.88 -4.12
CA GLU A 323 11.83 14.03 -4.70
C GLU A 323 12.72 12.85 -4.29
N ALA A 324 13.10 12.02 -5.26
CA ALA A 324 14.09 10.96 -5.10
C ALA A 324 15.49 11.58 -5.05
N SER A 325 16.03 11.83 -3.85
CA SER A 325 17.45 12.17 -3.73
C SER A 325 18.31 10.91 -3.89
N LYS A 326 19.52 11.04 -4.47
CA LYS A 326 20.44 9.90 -4.67
C LYS A 326 20.80 9.17 -3.37
N ASP A 327 20.76 9.87 -2.24
CA ASP A 327 20.97 9.29 -0.90
C ASP A 327 19.82 8.38 -0.46
N LYS A 328 18.59 8.69 -0.90
CA LYS A 328 17.41 7.85 -0.66
C LYS A 328 17.50 6.52 -1.40
N VAL A 329 18.04 6.51 -2.62
CA VAL A 329 18.24 5.27 -3.40
C VAL A 329 19.23 4.35 -2.70
N LYS A 330 20.36 4.88 -2.20
CA LYS A 330 21.34 4.08 -1.43
C LYS A 330 20.75 3.48 -0.17
N LEU A 331 20.01 4.28 0.61
CA LEU A 331 19.35 3.81 1.83
C LEU A 331 18.34 2.70 1.51
N VAL A 332 17.55 2.88 0.45
CA VAL A 332 16.58 1.88 -0.02
C VAL A 332 17.27 0.59 -0.45
N SER A 333 18.31 0.65 -1.28
CA SER A 333 19.04 -0.53 -1.74
C SER A 333 19.67 -1.29 -0.57
N ALA A 334 20.16 -0.60 0.45
CA ALA A 334 20.73 -1.25 1.63
C ALA A 334 19.68 -1.85 2.58
N ILE A 335 18.51 -1.21 2.71
CA ILE A 335 17.36 -1.80 3.41
C ILE A 335 16.90 -3.06 2.65
N ALA A 336 16.81 -2.97 1.33
CA ALA A 336 16.47 -4.11 0.46
C ALA A 336 17.48 -5.26 0.59
N GLU A 337 18.77 -4.98 0.64
CA GLU A 337 19.82 -5.99 0.88
C GLU A 337 19.67 -6.63 2.26
N THR A 338 19.37 -5.83 3.29
CA THR A 338 19.12 -6.35 4.64
C THR A 338 17.88 -7.25 4.66
N VAL A 339 16.82 -6.90 3.93
CA VAL A 339 15.57 -7.67 3.83
C VAL A 339 15.72 -8.91 2.94
N SER A 340 16.51 -8.86 1.87
CA SER A 340 16.69 -9.96 0.91
C SER A 340 17.50 -11.12 1.50
N VAL A 341 18.39 -10.85 2.47
CA VAL A 341 19.01 -11.92 3.29
C VAL A 341 17.96 -12.80 3.98
N PHE A 342 16.77 -12.26 4.24
CA PHE A 342 15.69 -12.93 4.97
C PHE A 342 14.43 -13.21 4.14
N SER A 343 14.41 -12.84 2.86
CA SER A 343 13.28 -13.07 1.94
C SER A 343 13.75 -13.58 0.58
N GLN A 344 13.07 -14.58 0.02
CA GLN A 344 13.46 -15.21 -1.27
C GLN A 344 13.27 -14.31 -2.52
N HIS A 345 13.12 -13.00 -2.35
CA HIS A 345 12.88 -12.07 -3.46
C HIS A 345 14.17 -11.34 -3.85
N GLY A 346 14.53 -11.46 -5.14
CA GLY A 346 15.76 -10.95 -5.74
C GLY A 346 15.82 -9.43 -5.95
N ALA A 347 16.95 -9.00 -6.50
CA ALA A 347 17.65 -7.73 -6.29
C ALA A 347 17.06 -6.43 -6.90
N ASP A 348 15.79 -6.37 -7.28
CA ASP A 348 15.13 -5.12 -7.70
C ASP A 348 13.99 -4.78 -6.74
N VAL A 349 14.35 -4.11 -5.64
CA VAL A 349 13.40 -3.75 -4.59
C VAL A 349 13.18 -2.25 -4.62
N GLU A 350 11.95 -1.86 -4.97
CA GLU A 350 11.53 -0.46 -4.88
C GLU A 350 11.56 0.02 -3.42
N PRO A 351 11.74 1.32 -3.16
CA PRO A 351 11.75 1.92 -1.82
C PRO A 351 10.63 1.45 -0.89
N LEU A 352 9.42 1.32 -1.43
CA LEU A 352 8.25 0.93 -0.66
C LEU A 352 8.27 -0.56 -0.29
N ASP A 353 8.80 -1.40 -1.17
CA ASP A 353 8.93 -2.84 -0.95
C ASP A 353 10.02 -3.13 0.09
N ALA A 354 11.10 -2.35 0.11
CA ALA A 354 12.13 -2.40 1.14
C ALA A 354 11.54 -2.04 2.52
N ALA A 355 10.72 -0.99 2.58
CA ALA A 355 10.06 -0.54 3.81
C ALA A 355 9.08 -1.59 4.35
N ARG A 356 8.24 -2.14 3.45
CA ARG A 356 7.28 -3.20 3.76
C ARG A 356 7.98 -4.46 4.22
N GLY A 357 9.08 -4.83 3.56
CA GLY A 357 9.93 -5.93 3.95
C GLY A 357 10.43 -5.77 5.38
N LEU A 358 10.96 -4.59 5.72
CA LEU A 358 11.46 -4.29 7.07
C LEU A 358 10.34 -4.33 8.13
N VAL A 359 9.15 -3.80 7.84
CA VAL A 359 8.00 -3.87 8.76
C VAL A 359 7.52 -5.30 8.94
N SER A 360 7.33 -6.04 7.83
CA SER A 360 6.91 -7.44 7.83
C SER A 360 7.88 -8.32 8.63
N MET A 361 9.18 -8.10 8.43
CA MET A 361 10.26 -8.74 9.18
C MET A 361 10.07 -8.60 10.69
N VAL A 362 9.81 -7.38 11.19
CA VAL A 362 9.60 -7.13 12.63
C VAL A 362 8.26 -7.68 13.14
N VAL A 363 7.19 -7.60 12.34
CA VAL A 363 5.87 -8.14 12.69
C VAL A 363 5.91 -9.66 12.84
N ASN A 364 6.70 -10.34 12.02
CA ASN A 364 6.88 -11.80 12.01
C ASN A 364 7.89 -12.32 13.04
N LEU A 365 8.55 -11.43 13.81
CA LEU A 365 9.42 -11.87 14.91
C LEU A 365 8.64 -12.67 15.96
N PRO A 366 9.29 -13.62 16.66
CA PRO A 366 8.71 -14.30 17.81
C PRO A 366 8.08 -13.32 18.80
N ALA A 367 6.96 -13.71 19.41
CA ALA A 367 6.17 -12.81 20.27
C ALA A 367 6.99 -12.25 21.45
N TRP A 368 7.91 -13.04 22.00
CA TRP A 368 8.84 -12.62 23.03
C TRP A 368 9.80 -11.53 22.52
N THR A 369 10.41 -11.70 21.35
CA THR A 369 11.31 -10.71 20.71
C THR A 369 10.60 -9.38 20.45
N ARG A 370 9.30 -9.41 20.14
CA ARG A 370 8.48 -8.20 19.95
C ARG A 370 8.29 -7.39 21.25
N ARG A 371 8.54 -7.99 22.42
CA ARG A 371 8.25 -7.40 23.75
C ARG A 371 9.47 -7.29 24.68
N THR A 372 10.56 -7.99 24.38
CA THR A 372 11.73 -8.06 25.27
C THR A 372 12.39 -6.70 25.49
N THR A 373 12.94 -6.53 26.68
CA THR A 373 13.81 -5.39 27.08
C THR A 373 15.27 -5.80 27.18
N SER A 374 15.60 -7.06 26.85
CA SER A 374 16.95 -7.65 26.95
C SER A 374 17.86 -7.34 25.74
N ILE A 375 17.43 -6.44 24.85
CA ILE A 375 18.16 -5.98 23.66
C ILE A 375 18.56 -4.51 23.85
N SER A 376 19.48 -4.00 23.02
CA SER A 376 19.94 -2.62 23.08
C SER A 376 18.80 -1.61 22.98
N GLN A 377 18.95 -0.43 23.62
CA GLN A 377 17.93 0.63 23.58
C GLN A 377 17.60 1.03 22.13
N MET A 378 18.61 1.10 21.27
CA MET A 378 18.44 1.39 19.84
C MET A 378 17.55 0.35 19.15
N ALA A 379 17.76 -0.95 19.41
CA ALA A 379 16.91 -2.01 18.87
C ALA A 379 15.49 -1.98 19.44
N GLN A 380 15.32 -1.62 20.71
CA GLN A 380 13.99 -1.44 21.32
C GLN A 380 13.22 -0.30 20.62
N ASP A 381 13.87 0.84 20.40
CA ASP A 381 13.26 2.02 19.80
C ASP A 381 12.87 1.77 18.33
N VAL A 382 13.78 1.18 17.54
CA VAL A 382 13.52 0.81 16.14
C VAL A 382 12.38 -0.21 16.05
N ARG A 383 12.40 -1.27 16.86
CA ARG A 383 11.32 -2.27 16.91
C ARG A 383 9.98 -1.64 17.27
N SER A 384 9.95 -0.80 18.29
CA SER A 384 8.71 -0.12 18.72
C SER A 384 8.16 0.84 17.68
N MET A 385 9.02 1.53 16.94
CA MET A 385 8.64 2.38 15.81
C MET A 385 8.06 1.52 14.67
N LEU A 386 8.76 0.46 14.26
CA LEU A 386 8.33 -0.41 13.16
C LEU A 386 7.02 -1.16 13.46
N LEU A 387 6.78 -1.59 14.70
CA LEU A 387 5.52 -2.22 15.11
C LEU A 387 4.32 -1.26 15.09
N LYS A 388 4.55 0.06 15.16
CA LYS A 388 3.52 1.10 15.14
C LYS A 388 3.43 1.82 13.79
N ALA A 389 4.27 1.44 12.84
CA ALA A 389 4.38 2.11 11.56
C ALA A 389 3.14 1.84 10.69
N ASN A 390 2.54 2.92 10.19
CA ASN A 390 1.40 2.88 9.27
C ASN A 390 1.75 3.47 7.89
N ASP A 391 2.95 4.03 7.73
CA ASP A 391 3.42 4.67 6.50
C ASP A 391 4.86 4.19 6.19
N PRO A 392 5.03 3.25 5.23
CA PRO A 392 6.34 2.71 4.87
C PRO A 392 7.31 3.77 4.28
N HIS A 393 6.80 4.81 3.64
CA HIS A 393 7.64 5.90 3.14
C HIS A 393 8.19 6.74 4.30
N LYS A 394 7.33 7.08 5.27
CA LYS A 394 7.73 7.78 6.50
C LYS A 394 8.74 6.96 7.31
N VAL A 395 8.59 5.63 7.36
CA VAL A 395 9.55 4.73 8.02
C VAL A 395 10.96 4.92 7.48
N ILE A 396 11.15 4.84 6.15
CA ILE A 396 12.49 4.93 5.56
C ILE A 396 13.06 6.34 5.66
N PHE A 397 12.27 7.35 5.34
CA PHE A 397 12.81 8.69 5.05
C PHE A 397 12.69 9.69 6.20
N ALA A 398 12.00 9.34 7.28
CA ALA A 398 11.87 10.21 8.44
C ALA A 398 12.12 9.46 9.75
N ASP A 399 11.37 8.40 10.00
CA ASP A 399 11.35 7.75 11.30
C ASP A 399 12.66 7.00 11.58
N LEU A 400 13.20 6.23 10.61
CA LEU A 400 14.48 5.52 10.78
C LEU A 400 15.67 6.48 10.98
N PRO A 401 15.90 7.51 10.14
CA PRO A 401 16.97 8.49 10.38
C PRO A 401 16.90 9.15 11.76
N THR A 402 15.67 9.47 12.20
CA THR A 402 15.43 10.11 13.50
C THR A 402 15.74 9.16 14.66
N VAL A 403 15.25 7.93 14.62
CA VAL A 403 15.44 6.93 15.68
C VAL A 403 16.89 6.46 15.77
N LEU A 404 17.57 6.32 14.63
CA LEU A 404 18.99 5.91 14.57
C LEU A 404 19.95 7.10 14.82
N GLY A 405 19.42 8.32 14.96
CA GLY A 405 20.18 9.52 15.30
C GLY A 405 21.27 9.85 14.28
N SER A 406 21.03 9.58 13.00
CA SER A 406 22.01 9.82 11.95
C SER A 406 21.35 10.28 10.66
N THR A 407 22.01 11.18 9.96
CA THR A 407 21.64 11.65 8.61
C THR A 407 22.63 11.17 7.55
N ASP A 408 23.70 10.49 7.97
CA ASP A 408 24.68 9.88 7.06
C ASP A 408 24.22 8.48 6.63
N SER A 409 24.18 8.24 5.32
CA SER A 409 23.62 7.01 4.75
C SER A 409 24.42 5.77 5.17
N ASP A 410 25.75 5.83 5.22
CA ASP A 410 26.58 4.67 5.54
C ASP A 410 26.50 4.30 7.04
N ASP A 411 26.45 5.29 7.92
CA ASP A 411 26.19 5.10 9.35
C ASP A 411 24.77 4.56 9.62
N LEU A 412 23.75 5.06 8.90
CA LEU A 412 22.38 4.54 9.00
C LEU A 412 22.29 3.06 8.62
N ILE A 413 22.95 2.67 7.53
CA ILE A 413 22.99 1.28 7.06
C ILE A 413 23.67 0.38 8.11
N SER A 414 24.81 0.82 8.63
CA SER A 414 25.57 0.06 9.62
C SER A 414 24.77 -0.16 10.92
N LYS A 415 24.10 0.89 11.40
CA LYS A 415 23.23 0.82 12.58
C LYS A 415 21.99 -0.03 12.36
N LEU A 416 21.37 0.08 11.18
CA LEU A 416 20.20 -0.73 10.85
C LEU A 416 20.57 -2.23 10.84
N LYS A 417 21.68 -2.59 10.19
CA LYS A 417 22.17 -3.97 10.15
C LYS A 417 22.43 -4.52 11.56
N PHE A 418 23.09 -3.73 12.41
CA PHE A 418 23.31 -4.09 13.81
C PHE A 418 21.99 -4.37 14.55
N VAL A 419 20.99 -3.50 14.39
CA VAL A 419 19.67 -3.68 15.02
C VAL A 419 18.95 -4.92 14.50
N THR A 420 18.96 -5.15 13.18
CA THR A 420 18.29 -6.32 12.60
C THR A 420 18.94 -7.62 13.06
N ASP A 421 20.27 -7.69 13.06
CA ASP A 421 21.00 -8.87 13.52
C ASP A 421 20.72 -9.17 15.01
N GLU A 422 20.66 -8.12 15.85
CA GLU A 422 20.32 -8.25 17.26
C GLU A 422 18.89 -8.77 17.46
N LEU A 423 17.90 -8.23 16.75
CA LEU A 423 16.50 -8.66 16.86
C LEU A 423 16.31 -10.13 16.48
N PHE A 424 16.96 -10.59 15.41
CA PHE A 424 16.89 -11.99 14.99
C PHE A 424 17.64 -12.94 15.91
N SER A 425 18.79 -12.50 16.44
CA SER A 425 19.61 -13.33 17.33
C SER A 425 19.06 -13.42 18.75
N ALA A 426 18.18 -12.49 19.16
CA ALA A 426 17.68 -12.41 20.53
C ALA A 426 16.94 -13.68 20.99
N TYR A 427 16.04 -14.24 20.16
CA TYR A 427 15.26 -15.43 20.54
C TYR A 427 16.12 -16.70 20.61
N PRO A 428 16.93 -17.04 19.59
CA PRO A 428 17.87 -18.16 19.68
C PRO A 428 18.85 -18.02 20.85
N ALA A 429 19.37 -16.81 21.11
CA ALA A 429 20.26 -16.56 22.24
C ALA A 429 19.57 -16.79 23.59
N MET A 430 18.30 -16.39 23.71
CA MET A 430 17.48 -16.65 24.89
C MET A 430 17.28 -18.15 25.12
N LEU A 431 16.93 -18.92 24.09
CA LEU A 431 16.77 -20.37 24.19
C LEU A 431 18.10 -21.07 24.53
N ALA A 432 19.20 -20.65 23.89
CA ALA A 432 20.54 -21.17 24.19
C ALA A 432 20.96 -20.88 25.65
N ARG A 433 20.62 -19.70 26.17
CA ARG A 433 20.84 -19.34 27.59
C ARG A 433 20.07 -20.28 28.52
N VAL A 434 18.80 -20.55 28.23
CA VAL A 434 17.98 -21.49 29.01
C VAL A 434 18.55 -22.91 28.93
N LYS A 435 18.91 -23.40 27.73
CA LYS A 435 19.54 -24.70 27.52
C LYS A 435 20.82 -24.85 28.34
N LYS A 436 21.70 -23.85 28.31
CA LYS A 436 22.95 -23.85 29.09
C LYS A 436 22.68 -23.94 30.59
N LYS A 437 21.70 -23.18 31.10
CA LYS A 437 21.33 -23.21 32.52
C LYS A 437 20.66 -24.53 32.93
N LEU A 438 19.79 -25.07 32.09
CA LEU A 438 19.19 -26.40 32.26
C LEU A 438 20.28 -27.49 32.39
N PHE A 439 21.21 -27.55 31.43
CA PHE A 439 22.25 -28.58 31.42
C PHE A 439 23.22 -28.42 32.59
N SER A 440 23.53 -27.19 32.97
CA SER A 440 24.33 -26.92 34.17
C SER A 440 23.60 -27.36 35.45
N ALA A 441 22.31 -27.08 35.58
CA ALA A 441 21.52 -27.43 36.77
C ALA A 441 21.30 -28.94 36.91
N LEU A 442 21.20 -29.66 35.78
CA LEU A 442 21.11 -31.12 35.73
C LEU A 442 22.46 -31.84 35.86
N ASP A 443 23.58 -31.09 35.89
CA ASP A 443 24.93 -31.64 35.83
C ASP A 443 25.08 -32.59 34.63
N HIS A 444 24.79 -32.02 33.45
CA HIS A 444 24.79 -32.70 32.15
C HIS A 444 25.63 -31.94 31.11
N PHE A 445 26.52 -31.04 31.55
CA PHE A 445 27.36 -30.28 30.64
C PHE A 445 28.40 -31.19 29.96
N GLY A 446 28.49 -31.14 28.63
CA GLY A 446 29.46 -31.93 27.84
C GLY A 446 29.11 -33.42 27.67
N ARG A 447 27.89 -33.84 28.04
CA ARG A 447 27.41 -35.23 27.92
C ARG A 447 26.42 -35.37 26.76
N SER A 448 26.16 -36.61 26.33
CA SER A 448 25.28 -36.86 25.18
C SER A 448 23.80 -36.80 25.54
N ILE A 449 22.97 -36.37 24.59
CA ILE A 449 21.51 -36.34 24.76
C ILE A 449 20.95 -37.73 25.10
N ASP A 450 21.51 -38.81 24.55
CA ASP A 450 21.11 -40.19 24.89
C ASP A 450 21.30 -40.52 26.38
N GLU A 451 22.31 -39.92 27.04
CA GLU A 451 22.49 -40.05 28.48
C GLU A 451 21.43 -39.24 29.24
N LEU A 452 21.08 -38.03 28.79
CA LEU A 452 19.99 -37.24 29.38
C LEU A 452 18.65 -37.99 29.31
N GLN A 453 18.35 -38.58 28.15
CA GLN A 453 17.10 -39.31 27.94
C GLN A 453 17.01 -40.56 28.82
N ARG A 454 18.11 -41.33 28.94
CA ARG A 454 18.17 -42.49 29.85
C ARG A 454 18.00 -42.10 31.32
N ARG A 455 18.66 -41.02 31.75
CA ARG A 455 18.55 -40.46 33.10
C ARG A 455 17.10 -40.09 33.43
N ALA A 456 16.45 -39.38 32.51
CA ALA A 456 15.06 -38.99 32.65
C ALA A 456 14.08 -40.18 32.69
N ALA A 457 14.29 -41.20 31.85
CA ALA A 457 13.50 -42.42 31.86
C ALA A 457 13.61 -43.19 33.19
N GLY A 458 14.78 -43.15 33.83
CA GLY A 458 15.01 -43.75 35.15
C GLY A 458 14.17 -43.13 36.27
N VAL A 459 13.84 -41.85 36.17
CA VAL A 459 13.10 -41.08 37.20
C VAL A 459 11.61 -40.93 36.89
N LYS A 460 11.20 -41.05 35.63
CA LYS A 460 9.81 -40.88 35.21
C LYS A 460 8.85 -41.84 35.92
N GLY A 461 7.81 -41.30 36.56
CA GLY A 461 6.74 -42.08 37.19
C GLY A 461 7.08 -42.62 38.59
N ILE A 462 8.22 -42.22 39.16
CA ILE A 462 8.59 -42.54 40.55
C ILE A 462 8.73 -41.29 41.43
N THR A 463 8.56 -40.08 40.86
CA THR A 463 8.76 -38.81 41.57
C THR A 463 7.62 -38.42 42.52
N GLY A 464 6.40 -38.92 42.28
CA GLY A 464 5.20 -38.58 43.06
C GLY A 464 4.64 -37.16 42.81
N ASP A 465 5.30 -36.34 41.98
CA ASP A 465 4.86 -35.00 41.58
C ASP A 465 4.58 -34.96 40.07
N PHE A 466 3.33 -34.64 39.71
CA PHE A 466 2.88 -34.57 38.32
C PHE A 466 3.70 -33.60 37.45
N LEU A 467 4.15 -32.46 38.00
CA LEU A 467 4.95 -31.49 37.28
C LEU A 467 6.39 -31.98 37.08
N LEU A 468 6.94 -32.67 38.08
CA LEU A 468 8.28 -33.25 38.00
C LEU A 468 8.32 -34.42 37.01
N ASP A 469 7.29 -35.27 36.99
CA ASP A 469 7.11 -36.31 35.98
C ASP A 469 6.92 -35.74 34.56
N ALA A 470 6.17 -34.63 34.43
CA ALA A 470 6.00 -33.94 33.16
C ALA A 470 7.30 -33.27 32.67
N PHE A 471 8.17 -32.86 33.59
CA PHE A 471 9.51 -32.36 33.29
C PHE A 471 10.44 -33.50 32.86
N ALA A 472 10.47 -34.62 33.61
CA ALA A 472 11.22 -35.83 33.23
C ALA A 472 10.80 -36.35 31.85
N THR A 473 9.50 -36.37 31.54
CA THR A 473 8.99 -36.80 30.22
C THR A 473 9.49 -35.90 29.07
N ARG A 474 9.63 -34.58 29.31
CA ARG A 474 10.20 -33.65 28.32
C ARG A 474 11.72 -33.83 28.16
N LEU A 475 12.43 -34.22 29.22
CA LEU A 475 13.85 -34.56 29.15
C LEU A 475 14.10 -35.89 28.43
N GLU A 476 13.22 -36.88 28.62
CA GLU A 476 13.25 -38.18 27.92
C GLU A 476 13.04 -38.02 26.40
N THR A 477 12.22 -37.05 26.00
CA THR A 477 11.93 -36.75 24.59
C THR A 477 12.72 -35.56 24.04
N PHE A 478 13.77 -35.15 24.77
CA PHE A 478 14.56 -33.97 24.43
C PHE A 478 15.35 -34.20 23.15
N THR A 479 15.22 -33.27 22.21
CA THR A 479 16.03 -33.19 20.99
C THR A 479 16.85 -31.90 20.99
N GLU A 480 17.87 -31.81 20.13
CA GLU A 480 18.75 -30.62 20.09
C GLU A 480 18.08 -29.36 19.54
N ASP A 481 16.87 -29.48 19.02
CA ASP A 481 16.08 -28.41 18.43
C ASP A 481 15.49 -27.43 19.47
N ASP A 482 15.11 -26.25 18.98
CA ASP A 482 14.54 -25.20 19.80
C ASP A 482 13.21 -25.60 20.45
N THR A 483 12.43 -26.49 19.81
CA THR A 483 11.10 -26.89 20.33
C THR A 483 11.18 -27.62 21.66
N SER A 484 12.28 -28.33 21.93
CA SER A 484 12.50 -29.04 23.19
C SER A 484 12.64 -28.08 24.36
N ILE A 485 13.40 -26.99 24.16
CA ILE A 485 13.56 -25.94 25.17
C ILE A 485 12.24 -25.18 25.32
N GLU A 486 11.54 -24.89 24.23
CA GLU A 486 10.26 -24.19 24.29
C GLU A 486 9.20 -24.97 25.10
N LYS A 487 9.15 -26.30 24.94
CA LYS A 487 8.27 -27.18 25.73
C LYS A 487 8.61 -27.12 27.21
N ILE A 488 9.88 -27.04 27.58
CA ILE A 488 10.35 -26.94 28.96
C ILE A 488 9.99 -25.57 29.56
N ILE A 489 10.23 -24.47 28.85
CA ILE A 489 9.84 -23.13 29.29
C ILE A 489 8.31 -23.04 29.45
N SER A 490 7.56 -23.64 28.51
CA SER A 490 6.10 -23.67 28.57
C SER A 490 5.58 -24.43 29.79
N LEU A 491 6.25 -25.52 30.19
CA LEU A 491 5.91 -26.24 31.41
C LEU A 491 6.17 -25.37 32.64
N ALA A 492 7.37 -24.78 32.71
CA ALA A 492 7.82 -24.00 33.84
C ALA A 492 6.95 -22.75 34.09
N THR A 493 6.43 -22.16 33.02
CA THR A 493 5.63 -20.92 33.09
C THR A 493 4.13 -21.17 33.00
N SER A 494 3.70 -22.38 32.63
CA SER A 494 2.32 -22.71 32.25
C SER A 494 1.75 -21.78 31.15
N LYS A 495 2.62 -21.29 30.25
CA LYS A 495 2.27 -20.36 29.16
C LYS A 495 2.87 -20.82 27.83
N PRO A 496 2.16 -20.65 26.70
CA PRO A 496 2.72 -20.94 25.38
C PRO A 496 3.74 -19.86 24.95
N PRO A 497 4.63 -20.17 23.97
CA PRO A 497 5.65 -19.22 23.48
C PRO A 497 5.14 -17.84 23.08
N ALA A 498 3.91 -17.78 22.53
CA ALA A 498 3.27 -16.54 22.11
C ALA A 498 2.97 -15.54 23.26
N GLN A 499 2.98 -16.01 24.52
CA GLN A 499 2.61 -15.23 25.69
C GLN A 499 3.80 -14.84 26.57
N TRP A 500 5.01 -15.31 26.27
CA TRP A 500 6.17 -15.05 27.12
C TRP A 500 6.61 -13.58 27.11
N VAL A 501 7.04 -13.14 28.28
CA VAL A 501 7.80 -11.89 28.50
C VAL A 501 9.08 -12.20 29.27
N ASP A 502 10.01 -11.25 29.39
CA ASP A 502 11.30 -11.44 30.07
C ASP A 502 11.15 -12.05 31.48
N ARG A 503 10.21 -11.53 32.26
CA ARG A 503 9.91 -12.04 33.61
C ARG A 503 9.48 -13.52 33.62
N ASP A 504 8.78 -13.98 32.58
CA ASP A 504 8.40 -15.39 32.48
C ASP A 504 9.61 -16.27 32.21
N ILE A 505 10.59 -15.79 31.42
CA ILE A 505 11.84 -16.53 31.18
C ILE A 505 12.67 -16.62 32.47
N ASP A 506 12.73 -15.55 33.26
CA ASP A 506 13.44 -15.58 34.56
C ASP A 506 12.76 -16.53 35.54
N ALA A 507 11.41 -16.50 35.62
CA ALA A 507 10.65 -17.46 36.42
C ALA A 507 10.87 -18.91 35.94
N ALA A 508 10.92 -19.13 34.62
CA ALA A 508 11.21 -20.43 34.04
C ALA A 508 12.58 -20.94 34.48
N LEU A 509 13.61 -20.09 34.46
CA LEU A 509 14.97 -20.46 34.88
C LEU A 509 15.02 -20.87 36.35
N SER A 510 14.33 -20.15 37.24
CA SER A 510 14.24 -20.51 38.67
C SER A 510 13.55 -21.87 38.85
N GLN A 511 12.42 -22.08 38.16
CA GLN A 511 11.66 -23.33 38.26
C GLN A 511 12.44 -24.53 37.68
N ILE A 512 13.10 -24.34 36.54
CA ILE A 512 13.99 -25.34 35.93
C ILE A 512 15.12 -25.71 36.90
N GLY A 513 15.70 -24.72 37.60
CA GLY A 513 16.71 -24.96 38.63
C GLY A 513 16.20 -25.85 39.76
N SER A 514 15.01 -25.56 40.29
CA SER A 514 14.36 -26.37 41.34
C SER A 514 14.12 -27.80 40.85
N TRP A 515 13.43 -27.97 39.73
CA TRP A 515 13.15 -29.29 39.18
C TRP A 515 14.42 -30.09 38.85
N SER A 516 15.48 -29.43 38.40
CA SER A 516 16.75 -30.10 38.13
C SER A 516 17.43 -30.62 39.40
N ILE A 517 17.26 -29.93 40.54
CA ILE A 517 17.71 -30.42 41.84
C ILE A 517 16.87 -31.62 42.27
N ASP A 518 15.55 -31.53 42.15
CA ASP A 518 14.65 -32.59 42.59
C ASP A 518 14.79 -33.85 41.73
N ILE A 519 14.95 -33.72 40.41
CA ILE A 519 15.30 -34.85 39.53
C ILE A 519 16.58 -35.53 40.01
N ARG A 520 17.64 -34.79 40.35
CA ARG A 520 18.90 -35.40 40.82
C ARG A 520 18.74 -36.14 42.16
N LYS A 521 17.86 -35.68 43.05
CA LYS A 521 17.52 -36.41 44.28
C LYS A 521 16.82 -37.72 43.96
N GLU A 522 15.82 -37.67 43.08
CA GLU A 522 15.07 -38.85 42.64
C GLU A 522 15.96 -39.85 41.89
N GLU A 523 16.94 -39.38 41.11
CA GLU A 523 17.96 -40.23 40.45
C GLU A 523 18.76 -41.06 41.47
N ALA A 524 19.06 -40.49 42.64
CA ALA A 524 19.76 -41.19 43.71
C ALA A 524 18.85 -42.14 44.51
N MET A 525 17.55 -41.83 44.58
CA MET A 525 16.54 -42.65 45.27
C MET A 525 15.91 -43.73 44.38
N ALA A 526 16.18 -43.72 43.06
CA ALA A 526 15.66 -44.68 42.09
C ALA A 526 15.77 -46.18 42.49
N PRO A 527 16.82 -46.65 43.19
CA PRO A 527 16.91 -48.03 43.68
C PRO A 527 15.82 -48.42 44.67
N LEU A 528 15.27 -47.48 45.45
CA LEU A 528 14.14 -47.74 46.36
C LEU A 528 12.89 -48.16 45.58
N HIS A 529 12.81 -47.80 44.30
CA HIS A 529 11.73 -48.15 43.39
C HIS A 529 12.14 -49.25 42.39
N GLY A 530 13.23 -49.98 42.65
CA GLY A 530 13.68 -51.11 41.81
C GLY A 530 14.33 -50.69 40.48
N ARG A 531 14.78 -49.44 40.36
CA ARG A 531 15.46 -48.90 39.16
C ARG A 531 16.95 -48.64 39.41
N PRO A 532 17.82 -48.71 38.39
CA PRO A 532 19.23 -48.40 38.57
C PRO A 532 19.42 -46.92 38.93
N ALA A 533 20.26 -46.63 39.92
CA ALA A 533 20.66 -45.25 40.25
C ALA A 533 21.64 -44.71 39.21
N SER A 534 21.36 -43.51 38.68
CA SER A 534 22.31 -42.74 37.85
C SER A 534 23.20 -41.79 38.67
N ARG A 535 22.91 -41.63 39.97
CA ARG A 535 23.66 -40.78 40.91
C ARG A 535 23.83 -41.47 42.26
N ARG A 536 24.92 -41.15 42.96
CA ARG A 536 25.13 -41.60 44.34
C ARG A 536 25.10 -40.40 45.28
N VAL A 537 24.18 -40.43 46.23
CA VAL A 537 24.15 -39.45 47.34
C VAL A 537 24.82 -40.09 48.54
N ILE A 538 25.88 -39.46 49.01
CA ILE A 538 26.57 -39.86 50.25
C ILE A 538 26.20 -38.82 51.31
N GLY A 539 25.39 -39.22 52.28
CA GLY A 539 25.15 -38.45 53.50
C GLY A 539 26.22 -38.80 54.52
N VAL A 540 27.01 -37.81 54.95
CA VAL A 540 28.01 -38.02 56.00
C VAL A 540 27.68 -37.14 57.20
N VAL A 541 27.53 -37.77 58.36
CA VAL A 541 27.34 -37.09 59.64
C VAL A 541 28.66 -37.19 60.39
N PHE A 542 29.32 -36.05 60.58
CA PHE A 542 30.55 -35.97 61.36
C PHE A 542 30.21 -35.52 62.78
N GLY A 543 30.16 -36.46 63.71
CA GLY A 543 30.01 -36.17 65.13
C GLY A 543 31.35 -35.74 65.73
N ALA A 544 31.46 -34.47 66.14
CA ALA A 544 32.66 -33.96 66.80
C ALA A 544 32.52 -33.97 68.33
N LYS A 545 33.66 -34.10 69.03
CA LYS A 545 33.75 -34.20 70.50
C LYS A 545 33.19 -33.00 71.29
N ASN A 546 32.84 -31.90 70.61
CA ASN A 546 32.42 -30.61 71.19
C ASN A 546 30.98 -30.16 70.84
N GLY A 547 30.13 -31.04 70.30
CA GLY A 547 28.68 -30.78 70.18
C GLY A 547 28.22 -29.85 69.05
N GLN A 548 29.07 -29.62 68.03
CA GLN A 548 28.63 -29.06 66.76
C GLN A 548 28.79 -30.11 65.67
N ASP A 549 27.67 -30.70 65.24
CA ASP A 549 27.67 -31.66 64.16
C ASP A 549 27.77 -30.92 62.81
N ALA A 550 28.75 -31.31 62.00
CA ALA A 550 28.81 -30.88 60.60
C ALA A 550 28.08 -31.92 59.75
N THR A 551 26.88 -31.57 59.28
CA THR A 551 26.08 -32.41 58.38
C THR A 551 26.18 -31.88 56.96
N GLY A 552 26.46 -32.77 56.01
CA GLY A 552 26.52 -32.42 54.61
C GLY A 552 26.25 -33.60 53.69
N SER A 553 25.76 -33.32 52.49
CA SER A 553 25.60 -34.32 51.43
C SER A 553 26.45 -33.94 50.23
N VAL A 554 27.15 -34.93 49.66
CA VAL A 554 27.85 -34.77 48.38
C VAL A 554 27.14 -35.65 47.35
N ASP A 555 26.76 -35.01 46.24
CA ASP A 555 26.17 -35.65 45.07
C ASP A 555 27.28 -35.91 44.04
N ILE A 556 27.48 -37.19 43.69
CA ILE A 556 28.54 -37.64 42.77
C ILE A 556 27.89 -38.30 41.54
N ALA A 557 28.28 -37.83 40.35
CA ALA A 557 27.84 -38.40 39.09
C ALA A 557 28.52 -39.75 38.79
N GLU A 558 27.85 -40.64 38.05
CA GLU A 558 28.36 -41.97 37.71
C GLU A 558 29.73 -41.94 36.98
N GLY A 559 29.96 -40.94 36.12
CA GLY A 559 31.22 -40.77 35.40
C GLY A 559 32.42 -40.41 36.29
N ASP A 560 32.18 -39.78 37.44
CA ASP A 560 33.23 -39.37 38.38
C ASP A 560 33.59 -40.49 39.38
N VAL A 561 32.84 -41.60 39.39
CA VAL A 561 33.06 -42.72 40.31
C VAL A 561 34.46 -43.30 40.16
N ALA A 562 34.99 -43.39 38.94
CA ALA A 562 36.35 -43.88 38.70
C ALA A 562 37.43 -42.95 39.29
N ALA A 563 37.22 -41.63 39.23
CA ALA A 563 38.12 -40.65 39.82
C ALA A 563 38.06 -40.69 41.36
N VAL A 564 36.86 -40.86 41.93
CA VAL A 564 36.67 -41.07 43.36
C VAL A 564 37.38 -42.35 43.82
N ASP A 565 37.22 -43.45 43.09
CA ASP A 565 37.87 -44.72 43.40
C ASP A 565 39.41 -44.61 43.33
N ASP A 566 39.96 -43.84 42.40
CA ASP A 566 41.40 -43.57 42.34
C ASP A 566 41.90 -42.78 43.56
N VAL A 567 41.16 -41.74 43.97
CA VAL A 567 41.48 -40.95 45.17
C VAL A 567 41.39 -41.84 46.42
N VAL A 568 40.36 -42.68 46.54
CA VAL A 568 40.21 -43.64 47.64
C VAL A 568 41.41 -44.60 47.68
N LYS A 569 41.83 -45.14 46.53
CA LYS A 569 43.03 -46.01 46.46
C LYS A 569 44.29 -45.29 46.92
N ARG A 570 44.50 -44.03 46.52
CA ARG A 570 45.65 -43.22 46.95
C ARG A 570 45.61 -42.93 48.46
N LEU A 571 44.45 -42.55 48.99
CA LEU A 571 44.27 -42.30 50.43
C LEU A 571 44.53 -43.57 51.26
N LEU A 572 43.99 -44.72 50.84
CA LEU A 572 44.23 -46.00 51.50
C LEU A 572 45.69 -46.45 51.41
N ALA A 573 46.35 -46.19 50.28
CA ALA A 573 47.79 -46.47 50.12
C ALA A 573 48.66 -45.57 51.01
N MET A 574 48.30 -44.31 51.20
CA MET A 574 49.01 -43.41 52.13
C MET A 574 48.79 -43.78 53.60
N ALA A 575 47.59 -44.25 53.93
CA ALA A 575 47.20 -44.59 55.29
C ALA A 575 47.46 -46.07 55.68
N HIS A 576 48.15 -46.84 54.83
CA HIS A 576 48.32 -48.30 54.99
C HIS A 576 49.04 -48.72 56.29
N SER A 577 49.85 -47.83 56.87
CA SER A 577 50.60 -48.07 58.12
C SER A 577 49.87 -47.61 59.39
N GLU A 578 48.72 -46.95 59.25
CA GLU A 578 47.96 -46.36 60.37
C GLU A 578 46.86 -47.30 60.87
N ASN A 579 46.43 -47.10 62.12
CA ASN A 579 45.31 -47.87 62.67
C ASN A 579 44.02 -47.51 61.93
N ARG A 580 43.26 -48.52 61.51
CA ARG A 580 41.98 -48.38 60.80
C ARG A 580 41.02 -47.39 61.46
N ASP A 581 40.90 -47.39 62.80
CA ASP A 581 40.01 -46.48 63.51
C ASP A 581 40.51 -45.03 63.46
N ILE A 582 41.84 -44.83 63.47
CA ILE A 582 42.47 -43.51 63.30
C ILE A 582 42.27 -43.01 61.86
N VAL A 583 42.41 -43.88 60.86
CA VAL A 583 42.18 -43.53 59.45
C VAL A 583 40.72 -43.12 59.23
N ILE A 584 39.77 -43.85 59.79
CA ILE A 584 38.34 -43.52 59.70
C ILE A 584 38.06 -42.19 60.41
N ALA A 585 38.61 -41.96 61.60
CA ALA A 585 38.46 -40.70 62.33
C ALA A 585 39.11 -39.51 61.58
N ALA A 586 40.27 -39.70 60.98
CA ALA A 586 40.97 -38.66 60.21
C ALA A 586 40.24 -38.30 58.92
N LEU A 587 39.70 -39.28 58.19
CA LEU A 587 38.85 -39.04 57.03
C LEU A 587 37.55 -38.31 57.43
N ALA A 588 37.02 -38.61 58.62
CA ALA A 588 35.86 -37.92 59.16
C ALA A 588 36.16 -36.46 59.51
N GLU A 589 37.25 -36.17 60.21
CA GLU A 589 37.65 -34.79 60.54
C GLU A 589 38.03 -33.98 59.29
N ALA A 590 38.77 -34.58 58.35
CA ALA A 590 39.11 -33.93 57.08
C ALA A 590 37.85 -33.63 56.24
N GLY A 591 36.90 -34.56 56.21
CA GLY A 591 35.61 -34.36 55.55
C GLY A 591 34.79 -33.23 56.19
N ALA A 592 34.72 -33.18 57.52
CA ALA A 592 34.05 -32.11 58.26
C ALA A 592 34.69 -30.74 57.99
N PHE A 593 36.03 -30.69 57.95
CA PHE A 593 36.78 -29.48 57.66
C PHE A 593 36.49 -28.94 56.26
N LEU A 594 36.54 -29.81 55.24
CA LEU A 594 36.21 -29.45 53.86
C LEU A 594 34.76 -28.97 53.71
N MET A 595 33.82 -29.58 54.45
CA MET A 595 32.42 -29.18 54.39
C MET A 595 32.18 -27.82 55.05
N ASN A 596 32.84 -27.53 56.17
CA ASN A 596 32.79 -26.23 56.83
C ASN A 596 33.43 -25.12 55.99
N GLN A 597 34.53 -25.39 55.28
CA GLN A 597 35.12 -24.45 54.32
C GLN A 597 34.12 -24.10 53.21
N ARG A 598 33.45 -25.10 52.64
CA ARG A 598 32.44 -24.91 51.60
C ARG A 598 31.24 -24.08 52.08
N ILE A 599 30.81 -24.26 53.33
CA ILE A 599 29.72 -23.47 53.93
C ILE A 599 30.15 -22.00 54.09
N GLN A 600 31.41 -21.74 54.47
CA GLN A 600 31.94 -20.37 54.59
C GLN A 600 32.10 -19.69 53.23
N GLU A 601 32.52 -20.42 52.19
CA GLU A 601 32.62 -19.90 50.82
C GLU A 601 31.26 -19.50 50.25
N ASN A 602 30.23 -20.33 50.44
CA ASN A 602 28.86 -20.02 50.00
C ASN A 602 28.14 -18.94 50.82
N SER A 603 28.72 -18.48 51.93
CA SER A 603 28.14 -17.41 52.78
C SER A 603 28.71 -16.02 52.44
N ASN A 604 29.75 -15.94 51.61
CA ASN A 604 30.44 -14.70 51.20
C ASN A 604 30.17 -14.29 49.73
N ASP A 605 29.42 -15.10 48.98
CA ASP A 605 28.82 -14.81 47.66
C ASP A 605 27.32 -14.57 47.81
#